data_AF-A0A542CSX0-F1
#
_entry.id   AF-A0A542CSX0-F1
#
_cell.length_a   1.000
_cell.length_b   1.000
_cell.length_c   1.000
_cell.angle_alpha   90.00
_cell.angle_beta   90.00
_cell.angle_gamma   90.00
#
_symmetry.space_group_name_H-M   'P 1'
#
loop_
_entity.id
_entity.type
_entity.pdbx_description
1 polymer ?
#
loop_
_entity_poly.entity_id
_entity_poly.type
_entity_poly.pdbx_seq_one_letter_code
_entity_poly.pdbx_strand_id
1 'polypeptide(L)'
;MGLPGTRRLDTVSLDEWLALHEVAGRGRELTAALVEGFATRPLDELSAAHAAWWIAAAGGLVAVPLPALRQLALSPPPSSAFRSAMHAMTYGRASKIVATVTGDPPVRHRAVLGAGPLAIAWRHGSTLAGIGITDDTAPAALASDLATAFGLDPAQLNHSACTNWTEHPHIGGSHLVHTPGQLTQHAAALRYADRRARVRYAGADFSGWPNSMEGAVRSGQAAATGLVSSRRAGWAR
;
A
#
# COMPACT_ATOMS: atom_id res chain seq x y z
N MET A 1 -7.73 -24.49 -19.52
CA MET A 1 -6.91 -23.45 -20.17
C MET A 1 -6.08 -22.79 -19.09
N GLY A 2 -4.75 -22.96 -19.09
CA GLY A 2 -3.89 -22.34 -18.06
C GLY A 2 -3.90 -20.82 -18.21
N LEU A 3 -4.02 -20.08 -17.10
CA LEU A 3 -3.90 -18.63 -17.14
C LEU A 3 -2.49 -18.27 -17.64
N PRO A 4 -2.32 -17.33 -18.58
CA PRO A 4 -1.02 -17.03 -19.21
C PRO A 4 0.14 -16.74 -18.23
N GLY A 5 -0.16 -16.35 -16.99
CA GLY A 5 0.84 -16.14 -15.94
C GLY A 5 1.31 -17.40 -15.18
N THR A 6 0.55 -18.49 -15.16
CA THR A 6 0.86 -19.62 -14.27
C THR A 6 2.10 -20.39 -14.68
N ARG A 7 2.38 -20.49 -15.99
CA ARG A 7 3.61 -21.14 -16.48
C ARG A 7 4.86 -20.36 -16.07
N ARG A 8 4.81 -19.03 -16.11
CA ARG A 8 5.94 -18.19 -15.69
C ARG A 8 6.18 -18.28 -14.18
N LEU A 9 5.10 -18.32 -13.38
CA LEU A 9 5.22 -18.50 -11.94
C LEU A 9 5.77 -19.87 -11.55
N ASP A 10 5.57 -20.89 -12.38
CA ASP A 10 6.05 -22.24 -12.09
C ASP A 10 7.53 -22.45 -12.42
N THR A 11 8.10 -21.56 -13.24
CA THR A 11 9.51 -21.62 -13.66
C THR A 11 10.44 -20.77 -12.80
N VAL A 12 9.92 -20.05 -11.80
CA VAL A 12 10.71 -19.21 -10.88
C VAL A 12 10.45 -19.64 -9.44
N SER A 13 11.48 -19.57 -8.61
CA SER A 13 11.29 -19.79 -7.16
C SER A 13 10.51 -18.63 -6.55
N LEU A 14 9.94 -18.84 -5.36
CA LEU A 14 9.26 -17.79 -4.63
C LEU A 14 10.26 -16.70 -4.23
N ASP A 15 11.49 -17.07 -3.84
CA ASP A 15 12.53 -16.07 -3.53
C ASP A 15 12.91 -15.23 -4.76
N GLU A 16 13.10 -15.86 -5.93
CA GLU A 16 13.38 -15.14 -7.18
C GLU A 16 12.20 -14.24 -7.57
N TRP A 17 10.97 -14.73 -7.44
CA TRP A 17 9.78 -13.94 -7.71
C TRP A 17 9.70 -12.72 -6.79
N LEU A 18 9.98 -12.89 -5.49
CA LEU A 18 10.04 -11.80 -4.51
C LEU A 18 11.14 -10.79 -4.87
N ALA A 19 12.29 -11.27 -5.34
CA ALA A 19 13.39 -10.44 -5.84
C ALA A 19 12.98 -9.55 -7.00
N LEU A 20 12.33 -10.14 -8.01
CA LEU A 20 11.85 -9.45 -9.20
C LEU A 20 10.81 -8.37 -8.89
N HIS A 21 10.15 -8.45 -7.73
CA HIS A 21 9.18 -7.48 -7.25
C HIS A 21 9.72 -6.63 -6.09
N GLU A 22 11.05 -6.53 -5.99
CA GLU A 22 11.76 -5.64 -5.06
C GLU A 22 11.44 -5.89 -3.58
N VAL A 23 10.95 -7.08 -3.24
CA VAL A 23 10.79 -7.49 -1.83
C VAL A 23 12.19 -7.84 -1.31
N ALA A 24 12.68 -7.09 -0.34
CA ALA A 24 14.03 -7.25 0.20
C ALA A 24 14.06 -7.23 1.74
N GLY A 25 15.19 -7.66 2.31
CA GLY A 25 15.47 -7.66 3.74
C GLY A 25 14.37 -8.32 4.56
N ARG A 26 13.84 -7.60 5.55
CA ARG A 26 12.77 -8.06 6.44
C ARG A 26 11.53 -8.58 5.72
N GLY A 27 11.20 -8.07 4.54
CA GLY A 27 10.06 -8.57 3.77
C GLY A 27 10.25 -10.02 3.33
N ARG A 28 11.48 -10.37 2.92
CA ARG A 28 11.84 -11.75 2.58
C ARG A 28 11.96 -12.62 3.82
N GLU A 29 12.61 -12.11 4.88
CA GLU A 29 12.75 -12.84 6.16
C GLU A 29 11.38 -13.24 6.73
N LEU A 30 10.42 -12.30 6.72
CA LEU A 30 9.05 -12.57 7.17
C LEU A 30 8.37 -13.62 6.29
N THR A 31 8.52 -13.51 4.97
CA THR A 31 7.92 -14.47 4.04
C THR A 31 8.52 -15.87 4.25
N ALA A 32 9.84 -15.97 4.43
CA ALA A 32 10.52 -17.22 4.72
C ALA A 32 10.01 -17.82 6.03
N ALA A 33 9.97 -17.04 7.11
CA ALA A 33 9.45 -17.49 8.40
C ALA A 33 8.00 -18.00 8.33
N LEU A 34 7.14 -17.36 7.53
CA LEU A 34 5.74 -17.76 7.35
C LEU A 34 5.57 -19.00 6.47
N VAL A 35 6.38 -19.12 5.42
CA VAL A 35 6.20 -20.14 4.39
C VAL A 35 7.02 -21.38 4.68
N GLU A 36 8.31 -21.25 5.00
CA GLU A 36 9.23 -22.38 5.19
C GLU A 36 8.81 -23.27 6.36
N GLY A 37 8.27 -22.68 7.43
CA GLY A 37 7.75 -23.41 8.59
C GLY A 37 6.58 -24.35 8.26
N PHE A 38 5.82 -24.06 7.19
CA PHE A 38 4.73 -24.91 6.71
C PHE A 38 5.13 -25.76 5.49
N ALA A 39 5.89 -25.18 4.57
CA ALA A 39 6.36 -25.82 3.34
C ALA A 39 7.42 -26.89 3.60
N THR A 40 8.11 -26.82 4.74
CA THR A 40 9.28 -27.66 5.10
C THR A 40 10.40 -27.60 4.04
N ARG A 41 10.42 -26.52 3.26
CA ARG A 41 11.33 -26.25 2.14
C ARG A 41 11.69 -24.77 2.14
N PRO A 42 12.93 -24.41 1.79
CA PRO A 42 13.34 -23.01 1.68
C PRO A 42 12.65 -22.30 0.50
N LEU A 43 12.58 -20.97 0.54
CA LEU A 43 11.88 -20.18 -0.49
C LEU A 43 12.46 -20.30 -1.90
N ASP A 44 13.76 -20.58 -2.02
CA ASP A 44 14.47 -20.73 -3.28
C ASP A 44 14.22 -22.08 -3.97
N GLU A 45 13.69 -23.07 -3.24
CA GLU A 45 13.24 -24.36 -3.77
C GLU A 45 11.72 -24.39 -4.04
N LEU A 46 10.96 -23.43 -3.51
CA LEU A 46 9.52 -23.39 -3.66
C LEU A 46 9.10 -22.65 -4.94
N SER A 47 8.38 -23.31 -5.85
CA SER A 47 7.78 -22.66 -7.02
C SER A 47 6.84 -21.50 -6.61
N ALA A 48 6.97 -20.34 -7.25
CA ALA A 48 6.07 -19.20 -6.98
C ALA A 48 4.61 -19.55 -7.35
N ALA A 49 4.39 -20.44 -8.32
CA ALA A 49 3.06 -20.97 -8.63
C ALA A 49 2.48 -21.79 -7.48
N HIS A 50 3.31 -22.55 -6.76
CA HIS A 50 2.87 -23.33 -5.61
C HIS A 50 2.42 -22.43 -4.45
N ALA A 51 3.18 -21.38 -4.16
CA ALA A 51 2.80 -20.37 -3.17
C ALA A 51 1.50 -19.64 -3.57
N ALA A 52 1.38 -19.25 -4.84
CA ALA A 52 0.16 -18.64 -5.38
C ALA A 52 -1.05 -19.59 -5.27
N TRP A 53 -0.85 -20.89 -5.50
CA TRP A 53 -1.89 -21.90 -5.33
C TRP A 53 -2.36 -22.00 -3.88
N TRP A 54 -1.46 -21.99 -2.89
CA TRP A 54 -1.86 -21.97 -1.48
C TRP A 54 -2.68 -20.74 -1.12
N ILE A 55 -2.26 -19.56 -1.58
CA ILE A 55 -2.99 -18.31 -1.36
C ILE A 55 -4.39 -18.41 -1.97
N ALA A 56 -4.50 -18.86 -3.22
CA ALA A 56 -5.78 -19.04 -3.91
C ALA A 56 -6.66 -20.09 -3.21
N ALA A 57 -6.10 -21.23 -2.82
CA ALA A 57 -6.79 -22.28 -2.07
C ALA A 57 -7.20 -21.84 -0.66
N ALA A 58 -6.54 -20.82 -0.11
CA ALA A 58 -6.95 -20.15 1.13
C ALA A 58 -8.06 -19.14 0.96
N GLY A 59 -8.57 -18.96 -0.25
CA GLY A 59 -9.58 -17.96 -0.58
C GLY A 59 -8.97 -16.69 -1.15
N GLY A 60 -7.67 -16.44 -0.96
CA GLY A 60 -6.99 -15.25 -1.42
C GLY A 60 -7.27 -14.02 -0.55
N LEU A 61 -6.23 -13.21 -0.37
CA LEU A 61 -6.29 -11.91 0.28
C LEU A 61 -5.73 -10.86 -0.68
N VAL A 62 -6.51 -9.84 -0.98
CA VAL A 62 -6.10 -8.69 -1.80
C VAL A 62 -5.94 -7.50 -0.87
N ALA A 63 -4.70 -7.10 -0.62
CA ALA A 63 -4.34 -5.93 0.18
C ALA A 63 -3.77 -4.77 -0.67
N VAL A 64 -4.11 -4.76 -1.96
CA VAL A 64 -3.62 -3.78 -2.92
C VAL A 64 -4.41 -2.47 -2.76
N PRO A 65 -3.76 -1.30 -2.73
CA PRO A 65 -4.45 -0.01 -2.74
C PRO A 65 -5.41 0.09 -3.92
N LEU A 66 -6.57 0.70 -3.71
CA LEU A 66 -7.63 0.74 -4.73
C LEU A 66 -7.16 1.28 -6.10
N PRO A 67 -6.28 2.32 -6.21
CA PRO A 67 -5.82 2.80 -7.52
C PRO A 67 -5.02 1.74 -8.28
N ALA A 68 -4.12 1.03 -7.61
CA ALA A 68 -3.36 -0.07 -8.19
C ALA A 68 -4.27 -1.27 -8.50
N LEU A 69 -5.28 -1.55 -7.65
CA LEU A 69 -6.24 -2.65 -7.86
C LEU A 69 -7.02 -2.49 -9.17
N ARG A 70 -7.32 -1.26 -9.62
CA ARG A 70 -7.99 -0.98 -10.90
C ARG A 70 -7.25 -1.53 -12.12
N GLN A 71 -5.95 -1.72 -12.01
CA GLN A 71 -5.09 -2.18 -13.08
C GLN A 71 -4.97 -3.71 -13.11
N LEU A 72 -5.49 -4.39 -12.08
CA LEU A 72 -5.41 -5.84 -11.97
C LEU A 72 -6.61 -6.52 -12.61
N ALA A 73 -6.34 -7.54 -13.43
CA ALA A 73 -7.37 -8.43 -13.93
C ALA A 73 -7.76 -9.45 -12.85
N LEU A 74 -8.98 -9.32 -12.34
CA LEU A 74 -9.54 -10.23 -11.33
C LEU A 74 -10.44 -11.28 -11.99
N SER A 75 -10.24 -12.54 -11.65
CA SER A 75 -11.05 -13.67 -12.14
C SER A 75 -11.50 -14.57 -10.99
N PRO A 76 -12.82 -14.78 -10.78
CA PRO A 76 -13.92 -14.12 -11.48
C PRO A 76 -13.93 -12.59 -11.22
N PRO A 77 -14.54 -11.80 -12.12
CA PRO A 77 -14.63 -10.36 -11.90
C PRO A 77 -15.47 -10.07 -10.63
N PRO A 78 -15.13 -9.03 -9.85
CA PRO A 78 -15.92 -8.64 -8.68
C PRO A 78 -17.33 -8.19 -9.05
N SER A 79 -18.24 -8.09 -8.09
CA SER A 79 -19.59 -7.54 -8.33
C SER A 79 -19.59 -6.17 -9.04
N SER A 80 -20.63 -5.89 -9.83
CA SER A 80 -20.77 -4.62 -10.56
C SER A 80 -20.76 -3.40 -9.63
N ALA A 81 -21.40 -3.51 -8.46
CA ALA A 81 -21.41 -2.47 -7.44
C ALA A 81 -19.99 -2.16 -6.92
N PHE A 82 -19.19 -3.21 -6.65
CA PHE A 82 -17.81 -3.02 -6.21
C PHE A 82 -16.93 -2.43 -7.31
N ARG A 83 -17.06 -2.90 -8.56
CA ARG A 83 -16.32 -2.30 -9.68
C ARG A 83 -16.70 -0.83 -9.88
N SER A 84 -17.98 -0.50 -9.82
CA SER A 84 -18.45 0.90 -9.92
C SER A 84 -17.86 1.77 -8.81
N ALA A 85 -17.89 1.31 -7.56
CA ALA A 85 -17.24 2.00 -6.45
C ALA A 85 -15.73 2.16 -6.68
N MET A 86 -15.05 1.09 -7.09
CA MET A 86 -13.62 1.08 -7.35
C MET A 86 -13.21 2.15 -8.38
N HIS A 87 -13.97 2.32 -9.46
CA HIS A 87 -13.69 3.32 -10.50
C HIS A 87 -14.13 4.74 -10.12
N ALA A 88 -15.16 4.89 -9.29
CA ALA A 88 -15.69 6.20 -8.92
C ALA A 88 -14.83 6.93 -7.87
N MET A 89 -14.16 6.20 -6.96
CA MET A 89 -13.38 6.82 -5.89
C MET A 89 -12.23 7.69 -6.40
N THR A 90 -11.98 8.82 -5.75
CA THR A 90 -10.81 9.65 -6.05
C THR A 90 -9.75 9.49 -4.97
N TYR A 91 -8.50 9.77 -5.33
CA TYR A 91 -7.38 9.71 -4.41
C TYR A 91 -6.70 11.07 -4.37
N GLY A 92 -6.36 11.50 -3.17
CA GLY A 92 -5.55 12.66 -2.92
C GLY A 92 -4.17 12.48 -3.55
N ARG A 93 -3.63 13.56 -4.05
CA ARG A 93 -2.34 13.61 -4.73
C ARG A 93 -1.32 14.15 -3.75
N ALA A 94 -0.17 13.48 -3.63
CA ALA A 94 0.87 13.91 -2.71
C ALA A 94 2.26 13.40 -3.07
N SER A 95 3.24 14.23 -2.80
CA SER A 95 4.66 13.86 -2.72
C SER A 95 5.13 14.01 -1.29
N LYS A 96 5.85 13.01 -0.77
CA LYS A 96 6.49 13.09 0.55
C LYS A 96 7.98 13.19 0.38
N ILE A 97 8.58 14.21 0.98
CA ILE A 97 10.02 14.34 1.10
C ILE A 97 10.45 14.07 2.54
N VAL A 98 11.57 13.37 2.70
CA VAL A 98 12.27 13.19 3.97
C VAL A 98 13.73 13.53 3.77
N ALA A 99 14.34 14.11 4.80
CA ALA A 99 15.77 14.42 4.81
C ALA A 99 16.29 14.37 6.25
N THR A 100 17.61 14.33 6.39
CA THR A 100 18.30 14.46 7.66
C THR A 100 19.20 15.68 7.62
N VAL A 101 19.59 16.20 8.78
CA VAL A 101 20.54 17.32 8.89
C VAL A 101 21.59 17.00 9.94
N THR A 102 22.75 17.64 9.85
CA THR A 102 23.76 17.58 10.92
C THR A 102 23.43 18.62 11.97
N GLY A 103 23.26 18.18 13.23
CA GLY A 103 22.88 19.06 14.33
C GLY A 103 21.40 19.42 14.34
N ASP A 104 21.03 20.41 15.14
CA ASP A 104 19.67 20.88 15.28
C ASP A 104 19.36 22.00 14.28
N PRO A 105 18.19 21.98 13.60
CA PRO A 105 17.72 23.13 12.84
C PRO A 105 17.66 24.38 13.72
N PRO A 106 18.03 25.57 13.21
CA PRO A 106 18.13 26.80 14.01
C PRO A 106 16.78 27.34 14.48
N VAL A 107 15.67 26.75 14.02
CA VAL A 107 14.30 27.17 14.38
C VAL A 107 13.73 26.37 15.55
N ARG A 108 12.92 27.05 16.38
CA ARG A 108 12.28 26.43 17.55
C ARG A 108 11.06 25.59 17.20
N HIS A 109 10.32 25.96 16.15
CA HIS A 109 9.11 25.22 15.76
C HIS A 109 9.46 23.83 15.26
N ARG A 110 8.51 22.90 15.44
CA ARG A 110 8.63 21.50 15.01
C ARG A 110 7.75 21.15 13.83
N ALA A 111 6.84 22.05 13.46
CA ALA A 111 5.96 21.89 12.33
C ALA A 111 5.67 23.24 11.68
N VAL A 112 5.37 23.21 10.39
CA VAL A 112 4.98 24.36 9.57
C VAL A 112 3.78 23.95 8.73
N LEU A 113 2.83 24.88 8.56
CA LEU A 113 1.68 24.74 7.68
C LEU A 113 1.77 25.83 6.61
N GLY A 114 1.63 25.47 5.34
CA GLY A 114 1.52 26.38 4.19
C GLY A 114 2.68 27.37 4.01
N ALA A 115 3.65 27.04 3.16
CA ALA A 115 4.81 27.91 2.90
C ALA A 115 5.30 27.95 1.44
N GLY A 116 4.70 27.18 0.53
CA GLY A 116 5.21 27.00 -0.82
C GLY A 116 4.61 25.74 -1.45
N PRO A 117 5.36 24.93 -2.21
CA PRO A 117 4.88 23.63 -2.63
C PRO A 117 4.57 22.66 -1.46
N LEU A 118 5.16 22.86 -0.28
CA LEU A 118 4.80 22.09 0.92
C LEU A 118 3.50 22.61 1.54
N ALA A 119 2.53 21.70 1.70
CA ALA A 119 1.33 21.94 2.48
C ALA A 119 1.61 21.86 3.98
N ILE A 120 2.46 20.91 4.38
CA ILE A 120 2.86 20.68 5.77
C ILE A 120 4.29 20.14 5.82
N ALA A 121 5.05 20.57 6.83
CA ALA A 121 6.34 20.02 7.17
C ALA A 121 6.47 19.82 8.67
N TRP A 122 7.27 18.85 9.09
CA TRP A 122 7.55 18.58 10.49
C TRP A 122 8.97 18.04 10.68
N ARG A 123 9.46 18.13 11.92
CA ARG A 123 10.75 17.59 12.31
C ARG A 123 10.70 16.81 13.61
N HIS A 124 11.60 15.86 13.73
CA HIS A 124 11.89 15.14 14.96
C HIS A 124 13.40 14.97 15.10
N GLY A 125 14.01 15.72 16.04
CA GLY A 125 15.47 15.83 16.12
C GLY A 125 16.05 16.38 14.82
N SER A 126 17.00 15.64 14.26
CA SER A 126 17.68 15.91 12.99
C SER A 126 16.96 15.37 11.74
N THR A 127 15.79 14.74 11.89
CA THR A 127 14.98 14.28 10.75
C THR A 127 13.91 15.29 10.40
N LEU A 128 13.84 15.65 9.12
CA LEU A 128 12.84 16.54 8.54
C LEU A 128 11.96 15.75 7.58
N ALA A 129 10.68 16.09 7.53
CA ALA A 129 9.74 15.54 6.56
C ALA A 129 8.74 16.59 6.12
N GLY A 130 8.24 16.45 4.90
CA GLY A 130 7.23 17.34 4.34
C GLY A 130 6.33 16.65 3.34
N ILE A 131 5.13 17.20 3.16
CA ILE A 131 4.16 16.75 2.16
C ILE A 131 3.86 17.92 1.23
N GLY A 132 4.13 17.73 -0.05
CA GLY A 132 3.61 18.56 -1.13
C GLY A 132 2.34 17.96 -1.71
N ILE A 133 1.39 18.83 -2.08
CA ILE A 133 0.07 18.43 -2.62
C ILE A 133 -0.12 18.88 -4.08
N THR A 134 0.91 19.47 -4.68
CA THR A 134 0.92 19.97 -6.05
C THR A 134 1.59 19.00 -7.00
N ASP A 135 0.99 18.85 -8.18
CA ASP A 135 1.20 17.70 -9.07
C ASP A 135 2.57 17.65 -9.74
N ASP A 136 3.16 18.82 -9.99
CA ASP A 136 4.38 18.96 -10.80
C ASP A 136 5.55 19.52 -9.99
N THR A 137 5.52 19.37 -8.66
CA THR A 137 6.62 19.90 -7.85
C THR A 137 7.83 19.00 -7.96
N ALA A 138 8.86 19.51 -8.63
CA ALA A 138 10.16 18.85 -8.70
C ALA A 138 10.69 18.55 -7.28
N PRO A 139 11.28 17.37 -7.03
CA PRO A 139 11.85 17.02 -5.72
C PRO A 139 12.81 18.08 -5.16
N ALA A 140 13.57 18.76 -6.02
CA ALA A 140 14.47 19.85 -5.63
C ALA A 140 13.71 21.07 -5.04
N ALA A 141 12.53 21.39 -5.56
CA ALA A 141 11.71 22.48 -5.02
C ALA A 141 11.12 22.10 -3.65
N LEU A 142 10.71 20.85 -3.45
CA LEU A 142 10.29 20.35 -2.13
C LEU A 142 11.44 20.35 -1.12
N ALA A 143 12.66 19.99 -1.55
CA ALA A 143 13.84 20.02 -0.70
C ALA A 143 14.20 21.45 -0.29
N SER A 144 14.14 22.39 -1.23
CA SER A 144 14.40 23.81 -0.97
C SER A 144 13.41 24.40 0.03
N ASP A 145 12.11 24.12 -0.19
CA ASP A 145 11.05 24.57 0.71
C ASP A 145 11.17 23.93 2.10
N LEU A 146 11.52 22.63 2.17
CA LEU A 146 11.76 21.93 3.44
C LEU A 146 12.92 22.55 4.24
N ALA A 147 14.03 22.84 3.58
CA ALA A 147 15.18 23.49 4.21
C ALA A 147 14.80 24.89 4.73
N THR A 148 14.16 25.68 3.87
CA THR A 148 13.72 27.04 4.19
C THR A 148 12.75 27.06 5.37
N ALA A 149 11.77 26.14 5.39
CA ALA A 149 10.79 26.01 6.47
C ALA A 149 11.45 25.74 7.84
N PHE A 150 12.66 25.20 7.86
CA PHE A 150 13.43 24.94 9.07
C PHE A 150 14.67 25.83 9.24
N GLY A 151 14.78 26.92 8.47
CA GLY A 151 15.86 27.90 8.58
C GLY A 151 17.22 27.38 8.12
N LEU A 152 17.23 26.47 7.16
CA LEU A 152 18.43 25.81 6.64
C LEU A 152 18.66 26.18 5.18
N ASP A 153 19.90 26.05 4.74
CA ASP A 153 20.26 26.00 3.32
C ASP A 153 19.97 24.59 2.76
N PRO A 154 19.44 24.45 1.53
CA PRO A 154 19.17 23.14 0.92
C PRO A 154 20.39 22.22 0.87
N ALA A 155 21.62 22.75 0.76
CA ALA A 155 22.86 21.98 0.78
C ALA A 155 23.16 21.34 2.16
N GLN A 156 22.47 21.75 3.22
CA GLN A 156 22.58 21.13 4.55
C GLN A 156 21.70 19.88 4.72
N LEU A 157 20.84 19.57 3.74
CA LEU A 157 20.02 18.37 3.74
C LEU A 157 20.86 17.15 3.30
N ASN A 158 20.97 16.19 4.20
CA ASN A 158 21.61 14.89 3.97
C ASN A 158 20.56 13.80 3.74
N HIS A 159 20.91 12.79 2.93
CA HIS A 159 20.08 11.60 2.70
C HIS A 159 18.63 11.93 2.32
N SER A 160 18.44 12.89 1.42
CA SER A 160 17.10 13.28 0.98
C SER A 160 16.47 12.19 0.10
N ALA A 161 15.21 11.89 0.35
CA ALA A 161 14.40 11.00 -0.47
C ALA A 161 13.03 11.61 -0.67
N CYS A 162 12.54 11.57 -1.91
CA CYS A 162 11.23 12.08 -2.28
C CYS A 162 10.44 10.99 -2.99
N THR A 163 9.22 10.75 -2.54
CA THR A 163 8.30 9.77 -3.14
C THR A 163 7.05 10.50 -3.63
N ASN A 164 6.81 10.46 -4.94
CA ASN A 164 5.53 10.85 -5.52
C ASN A 164 4.56 9.66 -5.40
N TRP A 165 3.68 9.70 -4.39
CA TRP A 165 2.73 8.60 -4.14
C TRP A 165 1.71 8.45 -5.26
N THR A 166 1.43 9.55 -5.95
CA THR A 166 0.43 9.62 -7.02
C THR A 166 0.87 8.84 -8.25
N GLU A 167 2.14 8.98 -8.63
CA GLU A 167 2.71 8.33 -9.82
C GLU A 167 3.38 6.99 -9.51
N HIS A 168 3.50 6.63 -8.23
CA HIS A 168 4.11 5.38 -7.84
C HIS A 168 3.30 4.18 -8.38
N PRO A 169 3.90 3.26 -9.15
CA PRO A 169 3.18 2.24 -9.92
C PRO A 169 2.37 1.27 -9.04
N HIS A 170 2.83 1.02 -7.81
CA HIS A 170 2.18 0.10 -6.87
C HIS A 170 1.19 0.77 -5.91
N ILE A 171 0.98 2.09 -6.03
CA ILE A 171 0.17 2.86 -5.08
C ILE A 171 -0.89 3.68 -5.82
N GLY A 172 -0.46 4.56 -6.73
CA GLY A 172 -1.35 5.34 -7.60
C GLY A 172 -2.17 6.43 -6.88
N GLY A 173 -1.73 6.90 -5.71
CA GLY A 173 -2.43 7.89 -4.89
C GLY A 173 -1.99 7.89 -3.43
N SER A 174 -2.31 8.96 -2.69
CA SER A 174 -1.90 9.07 -1.26
C SER A 174 -2.97 8.59 -0.29
N HIS A 175 -4.21 9.06 -0.45
CA HIS A 175 -5.32 8.74 0.45
C HIS A 175 -6.65 8.81 -0.30
N LEU A 176 -7.61 7.97 0.08
CA LEU A 176 -8.97 7.96 -0.45
C LEU A 176 -9.68 9.29 -0.14
N VAL A 177 -10.26 9.91 -1.14
CA VAL A 177 -11.07 11.12 -1.00
C VAL A 177 -12.46 10.82 -1.54
N HIS A 178 -13.49 11.17 -0.76
CA HIS A 178 -14.87 11.09 -1.21
C HIS A 178 -15.33 12.46 -1.70
N THR A 179 -15.77 12.55 -2.95
CA THR A 179 -16.51 13.73 -3.41
C THR A 179 -17.94 13.70 -2.85
N PRO A 180 -18.67 14.84 -2.83
CA PRO A 180 -20.03 14.89 -2.32
C PRO A 180 -20.93 13.79 -2.93
N GLY A 181 -21.65 13.06 -2.09
CA GLY A 181 -22.52 11.94 -2.48
C GLY A 181 -21.85 10.57 -2.59
N GLN A 182 -20.52 10.51 -2.73
CA GLN A 182 -19.83 9.23 -2.93
C GLN A 182 -19.84 8.32 -1.70
N LEU A 183 -19.81 8.89 -0.50
CA LEU A 183 -19.79 8.09 0.73
C LEU A 183 -21.07 7.25 0.85
N THR A 184 -22.24 7.85 0.68
CA THR A 184 -23.53 7.13 0.75
C THR A 184 -23.70 6.17 -0.43
N GLN A 185 -23.23 6.55 -1.61
CA GLN A 185 -23.36 5.73 -2.82
C GLN A 185 -22.43 4.51 -2.84
N HIS A 186 -21.20 4.63 -2.34
CA HIS A 186 -20.15 3.64 -2.59
C HIS A 186 -19.52 3.01 -1.34
N ALA A 187 -19.62 3.63 -0.15
CA ALA A 187 -18.91 3.12 1.03
C ALA A 187 -19.34 1.70 1.41
N ALA A 188 -20.64 1.37 1.27
CA ALA A 188 -21.13 0.02 1.53
C ALA A 188 -20.50 -1.01 0.58
N ALA A 189 -20.35 -0.68 -0.70
CA ALA A 189 -19.75 -1.57 -1.68
C ALA A 189 -18.26 -1.82 -1.38
N LEU A 190 -17.51 -0.82 -0.93
CA LEU A 190 -16.11 -0.96 -0.53
C LEU A 190 -15.96 -1.73 0.80
N ARG A 191 -16.70 -1.36 1.84
CA ARG A 191 -16.61 -1.99 3.17
C ARG A 191 -17.07 -3.43 3.19
N TYR A 192 -18.03 -3.77 2.32
CA TYR A 192 -18.58 -5.10 2.18
C TYR A 192 -18.19 -5.74 0.86
N ALA A 193 -17.04 -5.31 0.30
CA ALA A 193 -16.45 -5.82 -0.93
C ALA A 193 -16.69 -7.32 -1.04
N ASP A 194 -17.46 -7.66 -2.08
CA ASP A 194 -18.07 -8.95 -2.37
C ASP A 194 -17.88 -10.02 -1.28
N ARG A 195 -18.61 -9.90 -0.16
CA ARG A 195 -18.53 -10.88 0.94
C ARG A 195 -18.85 -12.32 0.52
N ARG A 196 -19.47 -12.51 -0.64
CA ARG A 196 -19.77 -13.82 -1.24
C ARG A 196 -18.63 -14.35 -2.11
N ALA A 197 -17.69 -13.50 -2.53
CA ALA A 197 -16.48 -13.93 -3.21
C ALA A 197 -15.55 -14.72 -2.28
N ARG A 198 -14.81 -15.66 -2.87
CA ARG A 198 -13.75 -16.40 -2.17
C ARG A 198 -12.62 -15.45 -1.72
N VAL A 199 -12.33 -14.43 -2.54
CA VAL A 199 -11.31 -13.41 -2.31
C VAL A 199 -11.78 -12.40 -1.26
N ARG A 200 -10.92 -12.14 -0.28
CA ARG A 200 -11.12 -11.09 0.71
C ARG A 200 -10.29 -9.87 0.36
N TYR A 201 -10.87 -8.68 0.54
CA TYR A 201 -10.19 -7.40 0.36
C TYR A 201 -9.83 -6.83 1.73
N ALA A 202 -8.62 -6.31 1.86
CA ALA A 202 -8.10 -5.68 3.07
C ALA A 202 -7.28 -4.44 2.71
N GLY A 203 -7.09 -3.56 3.69
CA GLY A 203 -6.49 -2.25 3.48
C GLY A 203 -7.41 -1.13 3.96
N ALA A 204 -6.83 0.07 4.13
CA ALA A 204 -7.55 1.21 4.70
C ALA A 204 -8.83 1.52 3.91
N ASP A 205 -8.79 1.40 2.58
CA ASP A 205 -9.89 1.64 1.65
C ASP A 205 -11.14 0.78 1.91
N PHE A 206 -10.95 -0.42 2.48
CA PHE A 206 -12.02 -1.38 2.76
C PHE A 206 -12.45 -1.36 4.23
N SER A 207 -11.92 -0.42 5.01
CA SER A 207 -12.12 -0.36 6.45
C SER A 207 -13.22 0.62 6.86
N GLY A 208 -13.61 0.55 8.15
CA GLY A 208 -14.48 1.56 8.75
C GLY A 208 -13.83 2.94 8.89
N TRP A 209 -12.49 2.99 8.92
CA TRP A 209 -11.65 4.16 9.19
C TRP A 209 -10.66 4.34 8.03
N PRO A 210 -11.13 4.81 6.85
CA PRO A 210 -10.28 4.95 5.67
C PRO A 210 -9.10 5.90 5.95
N ASN A 211 -8.04 5.78 5.15
CA ASN A 211 -6.81 6.59 5.24
C ASN A 211 -5.99 6.44 6.54
N SER A 212 -6.29 5.43 7.36
CA SER A 212 -5.57 5.18 8.61
C SER A 212 -4.85 3.83 8.59
N MET A 213 -3.71 3.77 9.28
CA MET A 213 -2.99 2.51 9.49
C MET A 213 -3.83 1.56 10.35
N GLU A 214 -4.55 2.09 11.34
CA GLU A 214 -5.47 1.33 12.20
C GLU A 214 -6.58 0.67 11.37
N GLY A 215 -7.13 1.41 10.40
CA GLY A 215 -8.11 0.89 9.45
C GLY A 215 -7.55 -0.23 8.58
N ALA A 216 -6.33 -0.06 8.07
CA ALA A 216 -5.63 -1.10 7.31
C ALA A 216 -5.39 -2.36 8.16
N VAL A 217 -4.87 -2.22 9.38
CA VAL A 217 -4.62 -3.34 10.29
C VAL A 217 -5.91 -4.07 10.64
N ARG A 218 -6.95 -3.33 11.06
CA ARG A 218 -8.24 -3.93 11.45
C ARG A 218 -8.93 -4.64 10.29
N SER A 219 -8.89 -4.07 9.09
CA SER A 219 -9.45 -4.73 7.90
C SER A 219 -8.68 -6.02 7.55
N GLY A 220 -7.35 -6.02 7.66
CA GLY A 220 -6.53 -7.22 7.50
C GLY A 220 -6.89 -8.32 8.51
N GLN A 221 -7.01 -7.96 9.79
CA GLN A 221 -7.44 -8.88 10.85
C GLN A 221 -8.85 -9.45 10.58
N ALA A 222 -9.79 -8.60 10.16
CA ALA A 222 -11.15 -9.02 9.82
C ALA A 222 -11.16 -9.98 8.61
N ALA A 223 -10.38 -9.69 7.57
CA ALA A 223 -10.24 -10.56 6.40
C ALA A 223 -9.64 -11.92 6.78
N ALA A 224 -8.55 -11.93 7.56
CA ALA A 224 -7.92 -13.16 8.05
C ALA A 224 -8.90 -14.01 8.90
N THR A 225 -9.62 -13.38 9.84
CA THR A 225 -10.63 -14.05 10.65
C THR A 225 -11.74 -14.66 9.79
N GLY A 226 -12.18 -13.92 8.76
CA GLY A 226 -13.17 -14.39 7.79
C GLY A 226 -12.71 -15.61 7.00
N LEU A 227 -11.44 -15.65 6.58
CA LEU A 227 -10.85 -16.79 5.87
C LEU A 227 -10.81 -18.05 6.76
N VAL A 228 -10.33 -17.91 8.00
CA VAL A 228 -10.25 -19.02 8.96
C VAL A 228 -11.65 -19.58 9.28
N SER A 229 -12.62 -18.69 9.52
CA SER A 229 -14.00 -19.08 9.86
C SER A 229 -14.69 -19.81 8.71
N SER A 230 -14.48 -19.36 7.47
CA SER A 230 -15.09 -19.94 6.27
C SER A 230 -14.56 -21.35 5.99
N ARG A 231 -13.28 -21.62 6.28
CA ARG A 231 -12.68 -22.96 6.15
C ARG A 231 -13.25 -23.96 7.16
N ARG A 232 -13.39 -23.55 8.43
CA ARG A 232 -13.99 -24.40 9.48
C ARG A 232 -15.41 -24.82 9.13
N ALA A 233 -16.22 -23.91 8.62
CA ALA A 233 -17.59 -24.20 8.17
C ALA A 233 -17.68 -25.06 6.89
N GLY A 234 -16.58 -25.17 6.14
CA GLY A 234 -16.45 -26.04 4.96
C GLY A 234 -16.07 -27.47 5.30
N TRP A 235 -15.31 -27.70 6.38
CA TRP A 235 -14.91 -29.04 6.84
C TRP A 235 -15.96 -29.77 7.69
N ALA A 236 -16.92 -29.03 8.23
CA ALA A 236 -18.04 -29.60 9.00
C ALA A 236 -19.21 -30.09 8.12
N ARG A 237 -19.05 -30.09 6.79
CA ARG A 237 -19.98 -30.61 5.79
C ARG A 237 -19.32 -31.73 5.01
#